data_AF-A0A552DNE6-F1
#
_entry.id   AF-A0A552DNE6-F1
#
_cell.length_a   1.000
_cell.length_b   1.000
_cell.length_c   1.000
_cell.angle_alpha   90.00
_cell.angle_beta   90.00
_cell.angle_gamma   90.00
#
_symmetry.space_group_name_H-M   'P 1'
#
loop_
_entity.id
_entity.type
_entity.pdbx_description
1 polymer ?
#
loop_
_entity_poly.entity_id
_entity_poly.type
_entity_poly.pdbx_seq_one_letter_code
_entity_poly.pdbx_strand_id
1 'polypeptide(L)'
;MLLAGFLLGLATGFKLTNALYGISFVVAINFLPNSWPDKFRNLLLSILSMAVGFSLTAGYWIILMWTKFANPLFPFYNKIFQSPYIETDYNFKGIQYLPKDIWQWLFYPVYFIQRQTLVSEVPFQDSRLAITYLLIILLIVVIIFRAISKRNLSSEPDLTYSAVLGFLLPFYLTAYSIWLVGFSIYRYLMPLELISPALIILIIAYLYPRRKPLLIINLLIFSLIVTTVKPMDWWRMGWSDNYFGIDSQALKSYENSTIVIWGDEGTSFIVPYFPASTRFVRLKGNTGVSEGTLMRKNAETFIANTPPKSLYILQTDFNKKSPDIVEDLAKENLVIDFQSCQPFPTKIENFNLCRLRKK
;
A
#
# COMPACT_ATOMS: atom_id res chain seq x y z
N MET A 1 16.64 4.27 20.47
CA MET A 1 15.76 3.09 20.46
C MET A 1 14.30 3.46 20.70
N LEU A 2 13.96 4.09 21.83
CA LEU A 2 12.58 4.52 22.13
C LEU A 2 11.93 5.37 21.03
N LEU A 3 12.58 6.47 20.62
CA LEU A 3 12.03 7.34 19.56
C LEU A 3 11.87 6.61 18.22
N ALA A 4 12.85 5.79 17.84
CA ALA A 4 12.81 5.03 16.59
C ALA A 4 11.66 3.99 16.58
N GLY A 5 11.53 3.21 17.67
CA GLY A 5 10.42 2.26 17.82
C GLY A 5 9.07 2.97 17.81
N PHE A 6 8.93 4.06 18.57
CA PHE A 6 7.72 4.89 18.59
C PHE A 6 7.32 5.40 17.20
N LEU A 7 8.26 6.00 16.45
CA LEU A 7 8.00 6.50 15.09
C LEU A 7 7.61 5.38 14.11
N LEU A 8 8.26 4.21 14.20
CA LEU A 8 7.88 3.04 13.39
C LEU A 8 6.49 2.51 13.78
N GLY A 9 6.13 2.58 15.06
CA GLY A 9 4.79 2.27 15.56
C GLY A 9 3.74 3.20 14.97
N LEU A 10 3.96 4.51 15.06
CA LEU A 10 3.09 5.52 14.44
C LEU A 10 2.94 5.27 12.93
N ALA A 11 4.07 5.07 12.23
CA ALA A 11 4.07 4.82 10.79
C ALA A 11 3.26 3.56 10.43
N THR A 12 3.38 2.50 11.23
CA THR A 12 2.64 1.25 11.05
C THR A 12 1.15 1.44 11.33
N GLY A 13 0.78 2.20 12.36
CA GLY A 13 -0.62 2.45 12.66
C GLY A 13 -1.30 3.37 11.64
N PHE A 14 -0.59 4.36 11.09
CA PHE A 14 -1.09 5.17 9.96
C PHE A 14 -1.24 4.34 8.68
N LYS A 15 -0.35 3.38 8.45
CA LYS A 15 -0.40 2.51 7.29
C LYS A 15 0.23 1.16 7.60
N LEU A 16 -0.61 0.11 7.66
CA LEU A 16 -0.20 -1.25 8.03
C LEU A 16 0.93 -1.81 7.16
N THR A 17 1.06 -1.39 5.91
CA THR A 17 2.16 -1.81 5.03
C THR A 17 3.54 -1.39 5.54
N ASN A 18 3.62 -0.45 6.48
CA ASN A 18 4.88 -0.06 7.12
C ASN A 18 5.36 -1.05 8.19
N ALA A 19 4.54 -2.04 8.58
CA ALA A 19 4.91 -3.06 9.56
C ALA A 19 6.20 -3.80 9.18
N LEU A 20 6.45 -4.00 7.89
CA LEU A 20 7.66 -4.65 7.39
C LEU A 20 8.94 -3.92 7.82
N TYR A 21 8.90 -2.58 7.92
CA TYR A 21 10.03 -1.77 8.41
C TYR A 21 10.22 -1.88 9.91
N GLY A 22 9.12 -2.01 10.68
CA GLY A 22 9.19 -2.31 12.12
C GLY A 22 9.86 -3.66 12.40
N ILE A 23 9.46 -4.70 11.67
CA ILE A 23 10.08 -6.04 11.76
C ILE A 23 11.56 -5.97 11.36
N SER A 24 11.86 -5.29 10.26
CA SER A 24 13.24 -5.14 9.76
C SER A 24 14.13 -4.35 10.72
N PHE A 25 13.57 -3.35 11.41
CA PHE A 25 14.25 -2.62 12.46
C PHE A 25 14.61 -3.53 13.63
N VAL A 26 13.67 -4.34 14.10
CA VAL A 26 13.89 -5.32 15.18
C VAL A 26 15.00 -6.32 14.82
N VAL A 27 15.07 -6.76 13.56
CA VAL A 27 16.19 -7.60 13.10
C VAL A 27 17.50 -6.80 13.11
N ALA A 28 17.51 -5.62 12.51
CA ALA A 28 18.71 -4.82 12.29
C ALA A 28 19.40 -4.34 13.58
N ILE A 29 18.66 -4.01 14.64
CA ILE A 29 19.26 -3.53 15.90
C ILE A 29 20.18 -4.58 16.56
N ASN A 30 20.00 -5.87 16.26
CA ASN A 30 20.83 -6.95 16.81
C ASN A 30 22.25 -6.97 16.24
N PHE A 31 22.47 -6.29 15.11
CA PHE A 31 23.76 -6.19 14.43
C PHE A 31 24.57 -4.97 14.83
N LEU A 32 24.04 -4.10 15.70
CA LEU A 32 24.80 -3.03 16.31
C LEU A 32 25.87 -3.60 17.27
N PRO A 33 27.05 -2.97 17.38
CA PRO A 33 28.16 -3.43 18.22
C PRO A 33 27.92 -3.11 19.71
N ASN A 34 26.86 -3.68 20.28
CA ASN A 34 26.44 -3.49 21.67
C ASN A 34 26.69 -4.75 22.49
N SER A 35 26.81 -4.59 23.81
CA SER A 35 26.85 -5.71 24.77
C SER A 35 25.53 -6.51 24.73
N TRP A 36 25.56 -7.78 25.14
CA TRP A 36 24.34 -8.62 25.22
C TRP A 36 23.20 -8.00 26.06
N PRO A 37 23.47 -7.45 27.26
CA PRO A 37 22.44 -6.74 28.03
C PRO A 37 21.85 -5.53 27.30
N ASP A 38 22.71 -4.73 26.63
CA ASP A 38 22.24 -3.57 25.87
C ASP A 38 21.40 -3.97 24.65
N LYS A 39 21.75 -5.07 23.97
CA LYS A 39 20.93 -5.61 22.86
C LYS A 39 19.54 -5.97 23.34
N PHE A 40 19.43 -6.70 24.46
CA PHE A 40 18.15 -7.08 25.03
C PHE A 40 17.32 -5.86 25.48
N ARG A 41 17.96 -4.91 26.17
CA ARG A 41 17.30 -3.64 26.57
C ARG A 41 16.81 -2.87 25.35
N ASN A 42 17.65 -2.72 24.33
CA ASN A 42 17.31 -1.99 23.10
C ASN A 42 16.16 -2.67 22.35
N LEU A 43 16.14 -4.00 22.29
CA LEU A 43 15.06 -4.79 21.71
C LEU A 43 13.74 -4.55 22.44
N LEU A 44 13.72 -4.72 23.77
CA LEU A 44 12.51 -4.50 24.57
C LEU A 44 11.98 -3.07 24.44
N LEU A 45 12.85 -2.07 24.59
CA LEU A 45 12.45 -0.66 24.46
C LEU A 45 11.89 -0.36 23.07
N SER A 46 12.47 -0.95 22.03
CA SER A 46 12.00 -0.78 20.66
C SER A 46 10.62 -1.38 20.44
N ILE A 47 10.39 -2.62 20.91
CA ILE A 47 9.10 -3.30 20.78
C ILE A 47 8.02 -2.56 21.57
N LEU A 48 8.29 -2.19 22.82
CA LEU A 48 7.33 -1.50 23.68
C LEU A 48 6.96 -0.12 23.12
N SER A 49 7.95 0.68 22.72
CA SER A 49 7.69 2.00 22.12
C SER A 49 6.95 1.89 20.79
N MET A 50 7.25 0.88 19.97
CA MET A 50 6.51 0.60 18.74
C MET A 50 5.05 0.20 19.00
N ALA A 51 4.81 -0.63 20.01
CA ALA A 51 3.45 -0.98 20.43
C ALA A 51 2.66 0.27 20.89
N VAL A 52 3.29 1.17 21.65
CA VAL A 52 2.68 2.44 22.06
C VAL A 52 2.34 3.32 20.85
N GLY A 53 3.29 3.56 19.94
CA GLY A 53 3.05 4.37 18.73
C GLY A 53 1.94 3.79 17.84
N PHE A 54 1.93 2.48 17.66
CA PHE A 54 0.88 1.79 16.93
C PHE A 54 -0.49 1.94 17.60
N SER A 55 -0.55 1.76 18.91
CA SER A 55 -1.81 1.83 19.66
C SER A 55 -2.41 3.24 19.63
N LEU A 56 -1.59 4.29 19.67
CA LEU A 56 -2.03 5.68 19.58
C LEU A 56 -2.66 6.02 18.22
N THR A 57 -2.23 5.37 17.15
CA THR A 57 -2.65 5.72 15.77
C THR A 57 -3.67 4.75 15.19
N ALA A 58 -3.59 3.46 15.51
CA ALA A 58 -4.48 2.42 15.00
C ALA A 58 -5.37 1.78 16.07
N GLY A 59 -5.12 1.98 17.37
CA GLY A 59 -5.83 1.28 18.44
C GLY A 59 -7.34 1.52 18.41
N TYR A 60 -7.77 2.79 18.33
CA TYR A 60 -9.19 3.13 18.19
C TYR A 60 -9.82 2.49 16.95
N TRP A 61 -9.14 2.57 15.80
CA TRP A 61 -9.66 2.02 14.54
C TRP A 61 -9.81 0.50 14.61
N ILE A 62 -8.85 -0.20 15.20
CA ILE A 62 -8.90 -1.65 15.42
C ILE A 62 -10.09 -2.06 16.27
N ILE A 63 -10.36 -1.33 17.36
CA ILE A 63 -11.52 -1.57 18.23
C ILE A 63 -12.82 -1.30 17.45
N LEU A 64 -12.86 -0.23 16.65
CA LEU A 64 -14.02 0.08 15.83
C LEU A 64 -14.28 -1.02 14.78
N MET A 65 -13.25 -1.52 14.10
CA MET A 65 -13.38 -2.61 13.13
C MET A 65 -13.80 -3.91 13.82
N TRP A 66 -13.25 -4.23 14.99
CA TRP A 66 -13.67 -5.37 15.79
C TRP A 66 -15.15 -5.28 16.17
N THR A 67 -15.60 -4.15 16.70
CA THR A 67 -16.99 -3.98 17.17
C THR A 67 -18.01 -3.92 16.04
N LYS A 68 -17.63 -3.38 14.86
CA LYS A 68 -18.54 -3.26 13.71
C LYS A 68 -18.54 -4.47 12.79
N PHE A 69 -17.40 -5.14 12.66
CA PHE A 69 -17.20 -6.18 11.66
C PHE A 69 -16.65 -7.49 12.23
N ALA A 70 -16.48 -7.65 13.54
CA ALA A 70 -15.88 -8.84 14.15
C ALA A 70 -14.49 -9.20 13.58
N ASN A 71 -13.76 -8.21 13.05
CA ASN A 71 -12.41 -8.38 12.51
C ASN A 71 -11.63 -7.08 12.73
N PRO A 72 -10.49 -7.10 13.44
CA PRO A 72 -9.74 -5.89 13.80
C PRO A 72 -9.03 -5.23 12.62
N LEU A 73 -8.84 -5.98 11.52
CA LEU A 73 -8.14 -5.56 10.31
C LEU A 73 -9.05 -5.65 9.08
N PHE A 74 -10.38 -5.62 9.29
CA PHE A 74 -11.37 -5.78 8.24
C PHE A 74 -11.07 -4.89 7.02
N PRO A 75 -11.13 -5.40 5.77
CA PRO A 75 -11.53 -6.77 5.37
C PRO A 75 -10.39 -7.80 5.35
N PHE A 76 -9.17 -7.45 5.79
CA PHE A 76 -8.01 -8.33 5.68
C PHE A 76 -8.01 -9.46 6.73
N TYR A 77 -7.25 -10.52 6.45
CA TYR A 77 -7.07 -11.67 7.34
C TYR A 77 -8.37 -12.37 7.77
N ASN A 78 -9.42 -12.29 6.95
CA ASN A 78 -10.73 -12.83 7.33
C ASN A 78 -10.77 -14.36 7.42
N LYS A 79 -9.83 -15.08 6.80
CA LYS A 79 -9.64 -16.52 7.04
C LYS A 79 -9.30 -16.84 8.49
N ILE A 80 -8.75 -15.89 9.24
CA ILE A 80 -8.44 -16.04 10.67
C ILE A 80 -9.60 -15.56 11.53
N PHE A 81 -10.10 -14.35 11.28
CA PHE A 81 -11.10 -13.71 12.13
C PHE A 81 -12.54 -14.17 11.87
N GLN A 82 -12.81 -14.77 10.70
CA GLN A 82 -14.11 -15.37 10.37
C GLN A 82 -15.28 -14.37 10.50
N SER A 83 -15.08 -13.11 10.09
CA SER A 83 -16.16 -12.13 10.03
C SER A 83 -17.27 -12.61 9.10
N PRO A 84 -18.55 -12.54 9.52
CA PRO A 84 -19.67 -12.93 8.65
C PRO A 84 -19.94 -11.89 7.54
N TYR A 85 -19.32 -10.71 7.60
CA TYR A 85 -19.61 -9.62 6.66
C TYR A 85 -19.03 -9.87 5.27
N ILE A 86 -17.98 -10.67 5.13
CA ILE A 86 -17.34 -10.97 3.85
C ILE A 86 -16.92 -12.44 3.82
N GLU A 87 -16.39 -12.88 2.69
CA GLU A 87 -15.93 -14.24 2.45
C GLU A 87 -14.85 -14.65 3.47
N THR A 88 -14.90 -15.90 3.91
CA THR A 88 -14.02 -16.44 4.97
C THR A 88 -13.00 -17.46 4.46
N ASP A 89 -13.14 -17.95 3.22
CA ASP A 89 -12.32 -19.04 2.69
C ASP A 89 -10.93 -18.58 2.25
N TYR A 90 -10.77 -17.28 1.97
CA TYR A 90 -9.53 -16.69 1.49
C TYR A 90 -9.22 -15.35 2.17
N ASN A 91 -7.95 -14.93 2.08
CA ASN A 91 -7.51 -13.62 2.52
C ASN A 91 -7.35 -12.70 1.31
N PHE A 92 -7.89 -11.49 1.39
CA PHE A 92 -7.65 -10.46 0.38
C PHE A 92 -6.15 -10.14 0.30
N LYS A 93 -5.54 -10.48 -0.83
CA LYS A 93 -4.14 -10.19 -1.13
C LYS A 93 -3.98 -9.90 -2.62
N GLY A 94 -3.33 -8.79 -2.95
CA GLY A 94 -2.93 -8.49 -4.33
C GLY A 94 -1.76 -9.38 -4.74
N ILE A 95 -2.05 -10.50 -5.40
CA ILE A 95 -1.03 -11.47 -5.86
C ILE A 95 -0.44 -11.10 -7.23
N GLN A 96 -1.04 -10.16 -7.95
CA GLN A 96 -0.69 -9.85 -9.34
C GLN A 96 0.74 -9.32 -9.52
N TYR A 97 1.29 -8.72 -8.46
CA TYR A 97 2.64 -8.16 -8.45
C TYR A 97 3.67 -9.13 -7.88
N LEU A 98 3.31 -10.32 -7.39
CA LEU A 98 4.30 -11.25 -6.86
C LEU A 98 5.19 -11.81 -8.00
N PRO A 99 6.47 -12.14 -7.71
CA PRO A 99 7.33 -12.78 -8.69
C PRO A 99 6.73 -14.08 -9.21
N LYS A 100 6.70 -14.24 -10.53
CA LYS A 100 6.00 -15.37 -11.19
C LYS A 100 6.89 -16.58 -11.45
N ASP A 101 8.21 -16.39 -11.47
CA ASP A 101 9.19 -17.40 -11.80
C ASP A 101 10.48 -17.20 -10.98
N ILE A 102 11.37 -18.20 -11.02
CA ILE A 102 12.61 -18.20 -10.23
C ILE A 102 13.55 -17.02 -10.58
N TRP A 103 13.53 -16.54 -11.82
CA TRP A 103 14.38 -15.42 -12.24
C TRP A 103 13.86 -14.10 -11.72
N GLN A 104 12.54 -13.91 -11.68
CA GLN A 104 11.94 -12.77 -10.99
C GLN A 104 12.23 -12.82 -9.49
N TRP A 105 12.18 -13.99 -8.85
CA TRP A 105 12.54 -14.12 -7.43
C TRP A 105 13.99 -13.71 -7.15
N LEU A 106 14.92 -14.03 -8.05
CA LEU A 106 16.34 -13.70 -7.90
C LEU A 106 16.68 -12.26 -8.32
N PHE A 107 16.19 -11.79 -9.46
CA PHE A 107 16.65 -10.55 -10.10
C PHE A 107 15.58 -9.47 -10.17
N TYR A 108 14.57 -9.50 -9.29
CA TYR A 108 13.41 -8.63 -9.41
C TYR A 108 13.70 -7.14 -9.63
N PRO A 109 14.64 -6.50 -8.90
CA PRO A 109 14.93 -5.09 -9.07
C PRO A 109 15.49 -4.76 -10.46
N VAL A 110 16.14 -5.72 -11.12
CA VAL A 110 16.72 -5.56 -12.46
C VAL A 110 15.62 -5.36 -13.51
N TYR A 111 14.44 -5.94 -13.31
CA TYR A 111 13.30 -5.77 -14.24
C TYR A 111 12.81 -4.32 -14.30
N PHE A 112 13.07 -3.51 -13.26
CA PHE A 112 12.57 -2.13 -13.19
C PHE A 112 13.57 -1.10 -13.71
N ILE A 113 14.75 -1.53 -14.18
CA ILE A 113 15.72 -0.67 -14.87
C ILE A 113 15.15 -0.18 -16.22
N GLN A 114 14.26 -0.95 -16.82
CA GLN A 114 13.52 -0.59 -18.03
C GLN A 114 12.12 -0.11 -17.66
N ARG A 115 11.47 0.63 -18.57
CA ARG A 115 10.12 1.15 -18.32
C ARG A 115 9.10 0.01 -18.31
N GLN A 116 8.39 -0.20 -17.20
CA GLN A 116 7.42 -1.30 -17.06
C GLN A 116 6.32 -1.00 -16.02
N THR A 117 5.33 -1.90 -15.92
CA THR A 117 4.21 -1.93 -14.94
C THR A 117 4.14 -3.22 -14.10
N LEU A 118 5.19 -4.04 -14.12
CA LEU A 118 5.34 -5.29 -13.38
C LEU A 118 5.11 -5.16 -11.86
N VAL A 119 5.46 -4.02 -11.26
CA VAL A 119 5.30 -3.75 -9.80
C VAL A 119 4.56 -2.45 -9.49
N SER A 120 3.87 -1.87 -10.47
CA SER A 120 3.16 -0.60 -10.32
C SER A 120 1.95 -0.54 -11.25
N GLU A 121 0.91 0.19 -10.82
CA GLU A 121 -0.26 0.47 -11.64
C GLU A 121 0.06 1.30 -12.90
N VAL A 122 1.13 2.11 -12.87
CA VAL A 122 1.52 3.02 -13.96
C VAL A 122 2.98 2.79 -14.38
N PRO A 123 3.32 3.04 -15.66
CA PRO A 123 4.64 2.73 -16.17
C PRO A 123 5.71 3.63 -15.55
N PHE A 124 6.78 3.04 -15.05
CA PHE A 124 7.91 3.75 -14.45
C PHE A 124 9.23 3.06 -14.76
N GLN A 125 10.33 3.74 -14.47
CA GLN A 125 11.70 3.24 -14.67
C GLN A 125 12.59 3.72 -13.53
N ASP A 126 13.27 2.80 -12.84
CA ASP A 126 14.18 3.14 -11.75
C ASP A 126 15.31 2.11 -11.55
N SER A 127 16.55 2.56 -11.63
CA SER A 127 17.76 1.73 -11.49
C SER A 127 18.32 1.67 -10.07
N ARG A 128 17.85 2.50 -9.13
CA ARG A 128 18.41 2.64 -7.77
C ARG A 128 18.47 1.33 -7.01
N LEU A 129 17.37 0.60 -7.03
CA LEU A 129 17.24 -0.67 -6.30
C LEU A 129 18.10 -1.76 -6.93
N ALA A 130 18.18 -1.81 -8.26
CA ALA A 130 19.02 -2.77 -8.96
C ALA A 130 20.51 -2.52 -8.66
N ILE A 131 20.95 -1.27 -8.72
CA ILE A 131 22.32 -0.88 -8.36
C ILE A 131 22.61 -1.26 -6.90
N THR A 132 21.72 -0.92 -5.97
CA THR A 132 21.86 -1.27 -4.56
C THR A 132 21.92 -2.80 -4.37
N TYR A 133 21.04 -3.54 -5.04
CA TYR A 133 20.97 -5.00 -4.99
C TYR A 133 22.28 -5.66 -5.48
N LEU A 134 22.81 -5.23 -6.63
CA LEU A 134 24.07 -5.73 -7.18
C LEU A 134 25.27 -5.38 -6.28
N LEU A 135 25.29 -4.17 -5.70
CA LEU A 135 26.32 -3.77 -4.75
C LEU A 135 26.27 -4.57 -3.45
N ILE A 136 25.08 -4.92 -2.96
CA ILE A 136 24.92 -5.82 -1.80
C ILE A 136 25.48 -7.21 -2.12
N ILE A 137 25.17 -7.78 -3.30
CA ILE A 137 25.74 -9.07 -3.72
C ILE A 137 27.27 -8.99 -3.76
N LEU A 138 27.82 -7.94 -4.39
CA LEU A 138 29.26 -7.73 -4.47
C LEU A 138 29.89 -7.62 -3.08
N LEU A 139 29.27 -6.86 -2.17
CA LEU A 139 29.72 -6.73 -0.79
C LEU A 139 29.78 -8.10 -0.08
N ILE A 140 28.70 -8.89 -0.18
CA ILE A 140 28.63 -10.22 0.44
C ILE A 140 29.74 -11.13 -0.11
N VAL A 141 29.94 -11.16 -1.44
CA VAL A 141 31.00 -11.94 -2.08
C VAL A 141 32.38 -11.51 -1.57
N VAL A 142 32.64 -10.21 -1.46
CA VAL A 142 33.91 -9.68 -0.96
C VAL A 142 34.13 -10.03 0.51
N ILE A 143 33.11 -9.95 1.36
CA ILE A 143 33.20 -10.34 2.78
C ILE A 143 33.54 -11.83 2.90
N ILE A 144 32.83 -12.70 2.15
CA ILE A 144 33.08 -14.15 2.15
C ILE A 144 34.50 -14.46 1.67
N PHE A 145 34.92 -13.85 0.55
CA PHE A 145 36.26 -14.07 0.00
C PHE A 145 37.37 -13.63 0.97
N ARG A 146 37.21 -12.49 1.65
CA ARG A 146 38.17 -12.01 2.67
C ARG A 146 38.23 -12.96 3.87
N ALA A 147 37.08 -13.46 4.33
CA ALA A 147 37.01 -14.41 5.44
C ALA A 147 37.73 -15.72 5.12
N ILE A 148 37.51 -16.28 3.92
CA ILE A 148 38.17 -17.52 3.47
C ILE A 148 39.68 -17.32 3.27
N SER A 149 40.07 -16.18 2.70
CA SER A 149 41.47 -15.88 2.38
C SER A 149 42.35 -15.57 3.60
N LYS A 150 41.80 -15.58 4.82
CA LYS A 150 42.46 -15.19 6.09
C LYS A 150 43.23 -13.87 5.99
N ARG A 151 42.84 -12.98 5.08
CA ARG A 151 43.45 -11.66 4.98
C ARG A 151 42.97 -10.87 6.19
N ASN A 152 43.90 -10.53 7.08
CA ASN A 152 43.60 -9.65 8.21
C ASN A 152 42.89 -8.41 7.69
N LEU A 153 41.75 -8.07 8.30
CA LEU A 153 41.16 -6.75 8.16
C LEU A 153 42.23 -5.77 8.63
N SER A 154 42.94 -5.16 7.68
CA SER A 154 43.77 -4.00 7.94
C SER A 154 42.88 -2.99 8.65
N SER A 155 43.39 -2.34 9.71
CA SER A 155 42.67 -1.33 10.49
C SER A 155 41.81 -0.48 9.58
N GLU A 156 40.49 -0.63 9.68
CA GLU A 156 39.60 -0.03 8.70
C GLU A 156 39.75 1.49 8.77
N PRO A 157 40.01 2.15 7.63
CA PRO A 157 40.03 3.61 7.61
C PRO A 157 38.70 4.18 8.10
N ASP A 158 38.76 5.38 8.69
CA ASP A 158 37.66 6.12 9.35
C ASP A 158 36.40 6.36 8.48
N LEU A 159 36.48 6.02 7.19
CA LEU A 159 35.45 6.22 6.17
C LEU A 159 34.41 5.08 6.10
N THR A 160 34.63 3.94 6.75
CA THR A 160 33.86 2.72 6.49
C THR A 160 32.53 2.64 7.27
N TYR A 161 32.34 3.49 8.29
CA TYR A 161 31.12 3.57 9.13
C TYR A 161 30.46 2.20 9.41
N SER A 162 31.28 1.21 9.80
CA SER A 162 30.91 -0.21 9.77
C SER A 162 29.73 -0.57 10.68
N ALA A 163 29.52 0.19 11.77
CA ALA A 163 28.33 0.06 12.62
C ALA A 163 27.02 0.47 11.92
N VAL A 164 27.07 1.53 11.10
CA VAL A 164 25.90 2.00 10.31
C VAL A 164 25.59 1.00 9.21
N LEU A 165 26.63 0.51 8.50
CA LEU A 165 26.47 -0.54 7.51
C LEU A 165 25.93 -1.84 8.13
N GLY A 166 26.45 -2.21 9.31
CA GLY A 166 25.99 -3.36 10.09
C GLY A 166 24.52 -3.28 10.50
N PHE A 167 23.96 -2.08 10.64
CA PHE A 167 22.53 -1.89 10.87
C PHE A 167 21.71 -1.80 9.57
N LEU A 168 22.14 -0.97 8.61
CA LEU A 168 21.36 -0.72 7.38
C LEU A 168 21.29 -1.94 6.46
N LEU A 169 22.33 -2.76 6.39
CA LEU A 169 22.35 -3.94 5.55
C LEU A 169 21.28 -4.99 5.94
N PRO A 170 21.23 -5.49 7.20
CA PRO A 170 20.16 -6.40 7.63
C PRO A 170 18.78 -5.75 7.62
N PHE A 171 18.67 -4.44 7.87
CA PHE A 171 17.40 -3.72 7.71
C PHE A 171 16.90 -3.81 6.26
N TYR A 172 17.76 -3.46 5.30
CA TYR A 172 17.43 -3.42 3.88
C TYR A 172 17.08 -4.82 3.36
N LEU A 173 17.90 -5.83 3.68
CA LEU A 173 17.69 -7.23 3.27
C LEU A 173 16.38 -7.80 3.82
N THR A 174 16.10 -7.56 5.11
CA THR A 174 14.88 -8.04 5.75
C THR A 174 13.65 -7.37 5.17
N ALA A 175 13.69 -6.04 5.01
CA ALA A 175 12.57 -5.27 4.48
C ALA A 175 12.27 -5.66 3.03
N TYR A 176 13.33 -5.81 2.22
CA TYR A 176 13.22 -6.26 0.83
C TYR A 176 12.60 -7.67 0.76
N SER A 177 13.05 -8.60 1.62
CA SER A 177 12.55 -9.98 1.63
C SER A 177 11.07 -10.06 2.04
N ILE A 178 10.68 -9.33 3.08
CA ILE A 178 9.27 -9.25 3.50
C ILE A 178 8.43 -8.61 2.40
N TRP A 179 8.94 -7.55 1.77
CA TRP A 179 8.26 -6.92 0.64
C TRP A 179 8.06 -7.87 -0.54
N LEU A 180 9.09 -8.62 -0.92
CA LEU A 180 9.08 -9.55 -2.06
C LEU A 180 8.01 -10.64 -1.90
N VAL A 181 7.91 -11.23 -0.70
CA VAL A 181 6.94 -12.29 -0.39
C VAL A 181 5.54 -11.73 -0.09
N GLY A 182 5.48 -10.57 0.55
CA GLY A 182 4.26 -10.00 1.09
C GLY A 182 3.45 -9.20 0.08
N PHE A 183 4.11 -8.38 -0.74
CA PHE A 183 3.43 -7.35 -1.52
C PHE A 183 3.93 -7.24 -2.96
N SER A 184 5.24 -7.09 -3.15
CA SER A 184 5.88 -6.79 -4.42
C SER A 184 5.31 -5.57 -5.17
N ILE A 185 4.74 -4.60 -4.46
CA ILE A 185 4.24 -3.34 -5.02
C ILE A 185 5.24 -2.22 -4.75
N TYR A 186 5.73 -1.54 -5.80
CA TYR A 186 6.83 -0.58 -5.72
C TYR A 186 6.59 0.54 -4.71
N ARG A 187 5.36 1.07 -4.63
CA ARG A 187 5.01 2.14 -3.68
C ARG A 187 5.16 1.75 -2.21
N TYR A 188 5.24 0.46 -1.87
CA TYR A 188 5.50 0.02 -0.50
C TYR A 188 6.99 -0.10 -0.20
N LEU A 189 7.84 0.09 -1.20
CA LEU A 189 9.29 0.01 -1.12
C LEU A 189 9.97 1.39 -1.04
N MET A 190 9.19 2.49 -1.06
CA MET A 190 9.71 3.87 -1.02
C MET A 190 10.73 4.12 0.11
N PRO A 191 10.55 3.64 1.36
CA PRO A 191 11.61 3.78 2.37
C PRO A 191 12.96 3.13 2.00
N LEU A 192 12.97 2.00 1.30
CA LEU A 192 14.22 1.41 0.79
C LEU A 192 14.80 2.26 -0.34
N GLU A 193 13.95 2.74 -1.24
CA GLU A 193 14.35 3.66 -2.31
C GLU A 193 15.03 4.93 -1.76
N LEU A 194 14.52 5.48 -0.64
CA LEU A 194 15.10 6.64 0.04
C LEU A 194 16.43 6.33 0.75
N ILE A 195 16.60 5.11 1.26
CA ILE A 195 17.82 4.69 1.96
C ILE A 195 18.90 4.17 0.99
N SER A 196 18.52 3.72 -0.22
CA SER A 196 19.42 3.20 -1.24
C SER A 196 20.65 4.10 -1.48
N PRO A 197 20.54 5.43 -1.66
CA PRO A 197 21.72 6.29 -1.85
C PRO A 197 22.73 6.22 -0.70
N ALA A 198 22.24 6.23 0.55
CA ALA A 198 23.11 6.13 1.72
C ALA A 198 23.79 4.75 1.78
N LEU A 199 23.06 3.68 1.48
CA LEU A 199 23.60 2.33 1.47
C LEU A 199 24.64 2.14 0.33
N ILE A 200 24.38 2.69 -0.85
CA ILE A 200 25.34 2.72 -1.98
C ILE A 200 26.66 3.38 -1.55
N ILE A 201 26.60 4.57 -0.93
CA ILE A 201 27.79 5.29 -0.45
C ILE A 201 28.56 4.43 0.55
N LEU A 202 27.88 3.85 1.53
CA LEU A 202 28.49 3.01 2.57
C LEU A 202 29.15 1.76 1.99
N ILE A 203 28.51 1.08 1.04
CA ILE A 203 29.08 -0.10 0.38
C ILE A 203 30.33 0.29 -0.41
N ILE A 204 30.29 1.37 -1.18
CA ILE A 204 31.46 1.81 -1.96
C ILE A 204 32.60 2.24 -1.03
N ALA A 205 32.29 2.93 0.08
CA ALA A 205 33.28 3.29 1.09
C ALA A 205 33.94 2.06 1.71
N TYR A 206 33.16 1.00 1.98
CA TYR A 206 33.68 -0.28 2.46
C TYR A 206 34.60 -0.99 1.45
N LEU A 207 34.22 -0.97 0.17
CA LEU A 207 35.00 -1.63 -0.89
C LEU A 207 36.26 -0.84 -1.27
N TYR A 208 36.15 0.49 -1.33
CA TYR A 208 37.20 1.41 -1.76
C TYR A 208 37.27 2.63 -0.83
N PRO A 209 37.93 2.51 0.34
CA PRO A 209 37.95 3.58 1.33
C PRO A 209 38.97 4.68 0.99
N ARG A 210 38.82 5.29 -0.19
CA ARG A 210 39.62 6.43 -0.67
C ARG A 210 38.67 7.54 -1.12
N ARG A 211 38.86 8.75 -0.58
CA ARG A 211 37.97 9.91 -0.80
C ARG A 211 37.71 10.22 -2.28
N LYS A 212 38.77 10.29 -3.10
CA LYS A 212 38.65 10.64 -4.54
C LYS A 212 37.85 9.58 -5.33
N PRO A 213 38.23 8.28 -5.34
CA PRO A 213 37.42 7.24 -5.98
C PRO A 213 35.99 7.16 -5.46
N LEU A 214 35.78 7.25 -4.14
CA LEU A 214 34.44 7.23 -3.53
C LEU A 214 33.54 8.33 -4.11
N LEU A 215 34.06 9.56 -4.18
CA LEU A 215 33.33 10.70 -4.73
C LEU A 215 33.03 10.53 -6.22
N ILE A 216 34.03 10.12 -7.03
CA ILE A 216 33.85 9.94 -8.47
C ILE A 216 32.83 8.84 -8.77
N ILE A 217 32.94 7.67 -8.12
CA ILE A 217 32.03 6.55 -8.35
C ILE A 217 30.59 6.93 -7.96
N ASN A 218 30.39 7.56 -6.80
CA ASN A 218 29.06 7.99 -6.38
C ASN A 218 28.48 9.06 -7.31
N LEU A 219 29.28 10.03 -7.78
CA LEU A 219 28.83 11.02 -8.76
C LEU A 219 28.37 10.35 -10.06
N LEU A 220 29.12 9.38 -10.57
CA LEU A 220 28.75 8.64 -11.78
C LEU A 220 27.46 7.84 -11.58
N ILE A 221 27.34 7.11 -10.47
CA ILE A 221 26.14 6.32 -10.15
C ILE A 221 24.92 7.21 -9.99
N PHE A 222 25.01 8.31 -9.22
CA PHE A 222 23.88 9.20 -9.01
C PHE A 222 23.53 10.00 -10.27
N SER A 223 24.51 10.38 -11.08
CA SER A 223 24.26 10.97 -12.40
C SER A 223 23.49 10.00 -13.31
N LEU A 224 23.89 8.72 -13.34
CA LEU A 224 23.16 7.68 -14.08
C LEU A 224 21.72 7.53 -13.55
N ILE A 225 21.52 7.47 -12.24
CA ILE A 225 20.19 7.35 -11.64
C ILE A 225 19.31 8.53 -12.03
N VAL A 226 19.78 9.77 -11.83
CA VAL A 226 19.01 10.99 -12.06
C VAL A 226 18.66 11.16 -13.54
N THR A 227 19.55 10.74 -14.45
CA THR A 227 19.31 10.85 -15.90
C THR A 227 18.42 9.74 -16.46
N THR A 228 18.28 8.60 -15.76
CA THR A 228 17.50 7.45 -16.26
C THR A 228 16.15 7.26 -15.57
N VAL A 229 15.96 7.82 -14.37
CA VAL A 229 14.71 7.66 -13.60
C VAL A 229 13.53 8.27 -14.36
N LYS A 230 12.44 7.51 -14.45
CA LYS A 230 11.13 7.98 -14.91
C LYS A 230 10.13 7.71 -13.81
N PRO A 231 9.73 8.73 -13.04
CA PRO A 231 8.83 8.54 -11.91
C PRO A 231 7.46 8.06 -12.39
N MET A 232 6.75 7.36 -11.51
CA MET A 232 5.36 7.01 -11.70
C MET A 232 4.52 8.30 -11.78
N ASP A 233 3.66 8.41 -12.79
CA ASP A 233 2.75 9.55 -12.98
C ASP A 233 1.29 9.06 -13.02
N TRP A 234 0.52 9.46 -12.02
CA TRP A 234 -0.92 9.20 -11.92
C TRP A 234 -1.76 10.37 -12.41
N TRP A 235 -1.16 11.25 -13.22
CA TRP A 235 -1.71 12.55 -13.57
C TRP A 235 -1.92 13.43 -12.34
N ARG A 236 -2.00 14.74 -12.56
CA ARG A 236 -2.26 15.72 -11.50
C ARG A 236 -3.32 16.68 -11.99
N MET A 237 -4.33 16.90 -11.16
CA MET A 237 -5.27 18.00 -11.38
C MET A 237 -4.66 19.30 -10.85
N GLY A 238 -5.00 20.43 -11.47
CA GLY A 238 -4.62 21.74 -10.96
C GLY A 238 -5.24 22.02 -9.58
N TRP A 239 -4.56 22.84 -8.80
CA TRP A 239 -5.10 23.33 -7.52
C TRP A 239 -6.40 24.10 -7.74
N SER A 240 -7.35 23.91 -6.84
CA SER A 240 -8.63 24.62 -6.86
C SER A 240 -9.28 24.61 -5.49
N ASP A 241 -10.19 25.56 -5.26
CA ASP A 241 -10.86 25.73 -3.96
C ASP A 241 -11.70 24.51 -3.54
N ASN A 242 -12.19 23.74 -4.53
CA ASN A 242 -12.98 22.53 -4.31
C ASN A 242 -12.28 21.32 -4.94
N TYR A 243 -11.64 20.47 -4.14
CA TYR A 243 -10.81 19.34 -4.63
C TYR A 243 -11.56 18.38 -5.58
N PHE A 244 -12.72 17.87 -5.16
CA PHE A 244 -13.57 17.01 -6.01
C PHE A 244 -14.61 17.77 -6.84
N GLY A 245 -14.80 19.07 -6.56
CA GLY A 245 -15.80 19.89 -7.26
C GLY A 245 -17.25 19.45 -7.02
N ILE A 246 -17.54 18.80 -5.90
CA ILE A 246 -18.87 18.31 -5.55
C ILE A 246 -19.64 19.39 -4.79
N ASP A 247 -20.82 19.75 -5.30
CA ASP A 247 -21.77 20.61 -4.60
C ASP A 247 -22.71 19.78 -3.70
N SER A 248 -22.52 19.87 -2.38
CA SER A 248 -23.37 19.18 -1.41
C SER A 248 -24.79 19.75 -1.35
N GLN A 249 -25.01 21.01 -1.74
CA GLN A 249 -26.34 21.62 -1.77
C GLN A 249 -27.22 20.95 -2.84
N ALA A 250 -26.63 20.63 -4.00
CA ALA A 250 -27.30 19.90 -5.07
C ALA A 250 -27.71 18.47 -4.66
N LEU A 251 -27.03 17.90 -3.65
CA LEU A 251 -27.30 16.53 -3.16
C LEU A 251 -28.33 16.46 -2.04
N LYS A 252 -28.84 17.59 -1.54
CA LYS A 252 -29.83 17.62 -0.45
C LYS A 252 -31.14 16.91 -0.78
N SER A 253 -31.53 16.85 -2.06
CA SER A 253 -32.75 16.14 -2.49
C SER A 253 -32.73 14.63 -2.24
N TYR A 254 -31.55 14.06 -1.94
CA TYR A 254 -31.36 12.63 -1.68
C TYR A 254 -31.39 12.28 -0.18
N GLU A 255 -31.91 13.19 0.66
CA GLU A 255 -32.15 12.92 2.08
C GLU A 255 -33.08 11.71 2.26
N ASN A 256 -32.76 10.84 3.24
CA ASN A 256 -33.51 9.60 3.51
C ASN A 256 -33.66 8.65 2.30
N SER A 257 -32.77 8.77 1.31
CA SER A 257 -32.73 7.86 0.15
C SER A 257 -31.71 6.75 0.32
N THR A 258 -31.91 5.65 -0.40
CA THR A 258 -30.92 4.58 -0.54
C THR A 258 -30.33 4.64 -1.94
N ILE A 259 -29.00 4.75 -2.01
CA ILE A 259 -28.22 4.80 -3.23
C ILE A 259 -27.44 3.50 -3.37
N VAL A 260 -27.72 2.77 -4.44
CA VAL A 260 -26.97 1.58 -4.85
C VAL A 260 -25.71 2.03 -5.59
N ILE A 261 -24.56 1.63 -5.09
CA ILE A 261 -23.27 1.74 -5.79
C ILE A 261 -23.05 0.43 -6.56
N TRP A 262 -22.59 0.55 -7.80
CA TRP A 262 -22.39 -0.59 -8.69
C TRP A 262 -21.03 -0.53 -9.38
N GLY A 263 -20.45 -1.69 -9.67
CA GLY A 263 -19.18 -1.83 -10.40
C GLY A 263 -17.96 -1.83 -9.49
N ASP A 264 -16.77 -1.99 -10.08
CA ASP A 264 -15.49 -2.18 -9.37
C ASP A 264 -14.76 -0.87 -9.05
N GLU A 265 -15.35 0.25 -9.43
CA GLU A 265 -14.74 1.57 -9.36
C GLU A 265 -14.73 2.14 -7.94
N GLY A 266 -13.70 2.93 -7.64
CA GLY A 266 -13.51 3.58 -6.34
C GLY A 266 -14.38 4.84 -6.19
N THR A 267 -15.70 4.70 -6.24
CA THR A 267 -16.64 5.84 -6.24
C THR A 267 -17.02 6.34 -4.84
N SER A 268 -16.66 5.61 -3.79
CA SER A 268 -17.05 5.92 -2.40
C SER A 268 -16.56 7.27 -1.86
N PHE A 269 -15.60 7.93 -2.53
CA PHE A 269 -15.15 9.26 -2.12
C PHE A 269 -16.24 10.34 -2.18
N ILE A 270 -17.34 10.10 -2.92
CA ILE A 270 -18.48 11.02 -3.01
C ILE A 270 -19.43 10.91 -1.81
N VAL A 271 -19.43 9.77 -1.10
CA VAL A 271 -20.37 9.46 -0.01
C VAL A 271 -20.44 10.55 1.06
N PRO A 272 -19.32 11.14 1.53
CA PRO A 272 -19.35 12.20 2.55
C PRO A 272 -20.07 13.49 2.14
N TYR A 273 -20.34 13.69 0.85
CA TYR A 273 -21.01 14.90 0.35
C TYR A 273 -22.54 14.80 0.34
N PHE A 274 -23.10 13.61 0.55
CA PHE A 274 -24.54 13.41 0.66
C PHE A 274 -25.03 13.73 2.08
N PRO A 275 -26.34 13.99 2.25
CA PRO A 275 -26.95 14.08 3.57
C PRO A 275 -26.62 12.86 4.45
N ALA A 276 -26.43 13.07 5.75
CA ALA A 276 -26.08 12.00 6.69
C ALA A 276 -27.13 10.89 6.80
N SER A 277 -28.38 11.17 6.40
CA SER A 277 -29.47 10.19 6.36
C SER A 277 -29.52 9.37 5.05
N THR A 278 -28.73 9.74 4.04
CA THR A 278 -28.61 8.97 2.80
C THR A 278 -27.85 7.68 3.06
N ARG A 279 -28.43 6.56 2.66
CA ARG A 279 -27.84 5.23 2.83
C ARG A 279 -27.15 4.78 1.55
N PHE A 280 -25.96 4.22 1.68
CA PHE A 280 -25.25 3.60 0.57
C PHE A 280 -25.17 2.10 0.75
N VAL A 281 -25.45 1.38 -0.32
CA VAL A 281 -25.36 -0.08 -0.38
C VAL A 281 -24.65 -0.49 -1.67
N ARG A 282 -23.97 -1.63 -1.65
CA ARG A 282 -23.28 -2.16 -2.83
C ARG A 282 -23.62 -3.64 -2.98
N LEU A 283 -24.10 -4.00 -4.16
CA LEU A 283 -24.47 -5.37 -4.52
C LEU A 283 -23.41 -6.04 -5.38
N LYS A 284 -22.68 -5.27 -6.19
CA LYS A 284 -21.58 -5.73 -7.04
C LYS A 284 -20.36 -4.84 -6.88
N GLY A 285 -19.18 -5.46 -6.89
CA GLY A 285 -17.93 -4.78 -6.67
C GLY A 285 -16.73 -5.69 -6.52
N ASN A 286 -15.59 -5.05 -6.30
CA ASN A 286 -14.29 -5.70 -6.28
C ASN A 286 -14.03 -6.57 -5.04
N THR A 287 -14.77 -6.37 -3.94
CA THR A 287 -14.59 -7.12 -2.68
C THR A 287 -15.84 -7.13 -1.81
N GLY A 288 -16.10 -8.24 -1.11
CA GLY A 288 -16.98 -8.27 0.07
C GLY A 288 -18.48 -8.14 -0.21
N VAL A 289 -18.91 -8.53 -1.41
CA VAL A 289 -20.31 -8.46 -1.86
C VAL A 289 -20.80 -9.79 -2.43
N SER A 290 -20.08 -10.89 -2.22
CA SER A 290 -20.57 -12.21 -2.65
C SER A 290 -21.86 -12.59 -1.93
N GLU A 291 -22.66 -13.39 -2.63
CA GLU A 291 -23.89 -14.00 -2.10
C GLU A 291 -23.64 -14.74 -0.77
N GLY A 292 -24.63 -14.71 0.12
CA GLY A 292 -24.57 -15.40 1.42
C GLY A 292 -23.88 -14.64 2.55
N THR A 293 -23.00 -13.67 2.25
CA THR A 293 -22.35 -12.81 3.26
C THR A 293 -23.35 -11.90 3.97
N LEU A 294 -23.05 -11.51 5.21
CA LEU A 294 -23.91 -10.59 5.99
C LEU A 294 -23.94 -9.20 5.35
N MET A 295 -22.84 -8.72 4.75
CA MET A 295 -22.84 -7.45 4.02
C MET A 295 -23.84 -7.47 2.87
N ARG A 296 -23.83 -8.55 2.08
CA ARG A 296 -24.75 -8.74 0.96
C ARG A 296 -26.21 -8.84 1.41
N LYS A 297 -26.49 -9.66 2.44
CA LYS A 297 -27.85 -9.77 3.03
C LYS A 297 -28.39 -8.45 3.56
N ASN A 298 -27.53 -7.65 4.20
CA ASN A 298 -27.91 -6.33 4.69
C ASN A 298 -28.24 -5.37 3.53
N ALA A 299 -27.42 -5.37 2.47
CA ALA A 299 -27.68 -4.57 1.28
C ALA A 299 -29.02 -4.94 0.63
N GLU A 300 -29.29 -6.22 0.43
CA GLU A 300 -30.57 -6.73 -0.10
C GLU A 300 -31.75 -6.30 0.78
N THR A 301 -31.63 -6.47 2.09
CA THR A 301 -32.68 -6.08 3.06
C THR A 301 -32.96 -4.57 3.01
N PHE A 302 -31.92 -3.74 2.94
CA PHE A 302 -32.10 -2.30 2.84
C PHE A 302 -32.72 -1.88 1.52
N ILE A 303 -32.31 -2.48 0.41
CA ILE A 303 -32.94 -2.25 -0.89
C ILE A 303 -34.41 -2.64 -0.82
N ALA A 304 -34.73 -3.86 -0.36
CA ALA A 304 -36.10 -4.36 -0.24
C ALA A 304 -37.01 -3.45 0.59
N ASN A 305 -36.52 -2.90 1.70
CA ASN A 305 -37.30 -2.02 2.58
C ASN A 305 -37.37 -0.56 2.11
N THR A 306 -36.55 -0.14 1.13
CA THR A 306 -36.56 1.25 0.65
C THR A 306 -37.78 1.54 -0.25
N PRO A 307 -38.55 2.61 -0.02
CA PRO A 307 -39.62 3.02 -0.93
C PRO A 307 -39.13 3.25 -2.37
N PRO A 308 -39.89 2.89 -3.43
CA PRO A 308 -39.44 3.06 -4.81
C PRO A 308 -39.07 4.51 -5.20
N LYS A 309 -39.69 5.51 -4.54
CA LYS A 309 -39.42 6.94 -4.79
C LYS A 309 -38.07 7.41 -4.22
N SER A 310 -37.48 6.65 -3.31
CA SER A 310 -36.23 6.99 -2.61
C SER A 310 -35.11 5.98 -2.88
N LEU A 311 -35.25 5.16 -3.91
CA LEU A 311 -34.22 4.20 -4.35
C LEU A 311 -33.54 4.69 -5.63
N TYR A 312 -32.23 4.85 -5.56
CA TYR A 312 -31.41 5.34 -6.67
C TYR A 312 -30.22 4.44 -6.91
N ILE A 313 -29.63 4.57 -8.09
CA ILE A 313 -28.33 3.98 -8.44
C ILE A 313 -27.36 5.10 -8.84
N LEU A 314 -26.14 5.00 -8.34
CA LEU A 314 -25.02 5.84 -8.74
C LEU A 314 -24.27 5.15 -9.88
N GLN A 315 -24.10 5.85 -11.00
CA GLN A 315 -23.33 5.35 -12.14
C GLN A 315 -22.31 6.36 -12.63
N THR A 316 -21.16 5.86 -13.05
CA THR A 316 -20.21 6.56 -13.91
C THR A 316 -20.66 6.44 -15.37
N ASP A 317 -20.24 7.37 -16.23
CA ASP A 317 -20.63 7.51 -17.64
C ASP A 317 -21.06 6.19 -18.35
N PHE A 318 -22.34 6.13 -18.73
CA PHE A 318 -23.02 5.01 -19.39
C PHE A 318 -22.30 4.50 -20.65
N ASN A 319 -21.53 5.35 -21.32
CA ASN A 319 -20.96 5.05 -22.63
C ASN A 319 -19.63 4.28 -22.60
N LYS A 320 -18.99 4.10 -21.43
CA LYS A 320 -17.59 3.63 -21.42
C LYS A 320 -17.25 2.43 -20.55
N LYS A 321 -18.05 2.05 -19.53
CA LYS A 321 -17.49 1.21 -18.45
C LYS A 321 -18.33 0.07 -17.86
N SER A 322 -19.58 -0.17 -18.28
CA SER A 322 -20.32 -1.37 -17.85
C SER A 322 -21.45 -1.74 -18.81
N PRO A 323 -21.16 -2.38 -19.97
CA PRO A 323 -22.18 -2.84 -20.91
C PRO A 323 -23.19 -3.81 -20.27
N ASP A 324 -22.81 -4.52 -19.20
CA ASP A 324 -23.62 -5.60 -18.61
C ASP A 324 -24.46 -5.16 -17.40
N ILE A 325 -24.44 -3.88 -17.01
CA ILE A 325 -25.12 -3.40 -15.79
C ILE A 325 -26.63 -3.64 -15.80
N VAL A 326 -27.25 -3.53 -16.99
CA VAL A 326 -28.69 -3.74 -17.15
C VAL A 326 -29.04 -5.22 -16.96
N GLU A 327 -28.22 -6.12 -17.50
CA GLU A 327 -28.42 -7.56 -17.36
C GLU A 327 -28.20 -8.00 -15.90
N ASP A 328 -27.15 -7.51 -15.27
CA ASP A 328 -26.85 -7.88 -13.88
C ASP A 328 -27.88 -7.34 -12.91
N LEU A 329 -28.34 -6.09 -13.06
CA LEU A 329 -29.42 -5.56 -12.23
C LEU A 329 -30.72 -6.32 -12.46
N ALA A 330 -30.98 -6.79 -13.68
CA ALA A 330 -32.15 -7.61 -13.95
C ALA A 330 -32.12 -8.95 -13.19
N LYS A 331 -30.93 -9.56 -12.99
CA LYS A 331 -30.75 -10.75 -12.14
C LYS A 331 -31.10 -10.46 -10.68
N GLU A 332 -30.95 -9.20 -10.25
CA GLU A 332 -31.29 -8.70 -8.91
C GLU A 332 -32.74 -8.18 -8.80
N ASN A 333 -33.57 -8.36 -9.83
CA ASN A 333 -34.93 -7.78 -9.93
C ASN A 333 -34.94 -6.24 -9.82
N LEU A 334 -33.89 -5.58 -10.33
CA LEU A 334 -33.75 -4.13 -10.35
C LEU A 334 -33.68 -3.61 -11.78
N VAL A 335 -34.31 -2.46 -12.03
CA VAL A 335 -34.34 -1.82 -13.35
C VAL A 335 -34.07 -0.33 -13.21
N ILE A 336 -33.16 0.17 -14.03
CA ILE A 336 -32.82 1.59 -14.07
C ILE A 336 -33.91 2.34 -14.84
N ASP A 337 -34.40 3.42 -14.26
CA ASP A 337 -35.23 4.40 -14.95
C ASP A 337 -34.32 5.46 -15.59
N PHE A 338 -33.86 5.18 -16.82
CA PHE A 338 -32.94 6.06 -17.54
C PHE A 338 -33.48 7.49 -17.78
N GLN A 339 -34.81 7.64 -17.85
CA GLN A 339 -35.44 8.96 -18.02
C GLN A 339 -35.35 9.82 -16.75
N SER A 340 -35.11 9.20 -15.59
CA SER A 340 -35.00 9.88 -14.31
C SER A 340 -33.57 10.28 -13.93
N CYS A 341 -32.58 9.96 -14.78
CA CYS A 341 -31.18 10.22 -14.50
C CYS A 341 -30.90 11.73 -14.40
N GLN A 342 -30.29 12.13 -13.29
CA GLN A 342 -29.79 13.48 -13.09
C GLN A 342 -28.26 13.45 -13.11
N PRO A 343 -27.61 14.26 -13.96
CA PRO A 343 -26.16 14.34 -13.99
C PRO A 343 -25.64 14.99 -12.71
N PHE A 344 -24.55 14.45 -12.21
CA PHE A 344 -23.82 14.88 -11.04
C PHE A 344 -22.35 15.06 -11.43
N PRO A 345 -21.95 16.28 -11.85
CA PRO A 345 -20.59 16.52 -12.29
C PRO A 345 -19.63 16.53 -11.11
N THR A 346 -18.44 15.95 -11.34
CA THR A 346 -17.29 16.12 -10.43
C THR A 346 -16.08 16.51 -11.27
N LYS A 347 -15.01 16.97 -10.61
CA LYS A 347 -13.75 17.27 -11.31
C LYS A 347 -13.02 16.02 -11.79
N ILE A 348 -13.37 14.84 -11.28
CA ILE A 348 -12.73 13.57 -11.61
C ILE A 348 -13.48 12.87 -12.74
N GLU A 349 -14.79 12.72 -12.59
CA GLU A 349 -15.63 11.96 -13.51
C GLU A 349 -17.07 12.49 -13.48
N ASN A 350 -17.83 12.23 -14.55
CA ASN A 350 -19.25 12.55 -14.60
C ASN A 350 -20.04 11.36 -14.07
N PHE A 351 -20.84 11.62 -13.04
CA PHE A 351 -21.75 10.63 -12.48
C PHE A 351 -23.18 10.94 -12.87
N ASN A 352 -24.03 9.93 -12.77
CA ASN A 352 -25.47 10.05 -12.90
C ASN A 352 -26.15 9.36 -11.72
N LEU A 353 -27.17 10.02 -11.17
CA LEU A 353 -28.07 9.42 -10.20
C LEU A 353 -29.41 9.15 -10.87
N CYS A 354 -29.76 7.88 -10.99
CA CYS A 354 -30.99 7.45 -11.65
C CYS A 354 -31.88 6.73 -10.64
N ARG A 355 -33.21 6.87 -10.75
CA ARG A 355 -34.12 6.06 -9.95
C ARG A 355 -33.97 4.60 -10.34
N LEU A 356 -34.08 3.74 -9.34
CA LEU A 356 -34.03 2.30 -9.49
C LEU A 356 -35.39 1.72 -9.09
N ARG A 357 -35.98 0.92 -9.97
CA ARG A 357 -37.28 0.28 -9.77
C ARG A 357 -37.06 -1.18 -9.42
N LYS A 358 -37.85 -1.70 -8.47
CA LYS A 358 -37.93 -3.13 -8.17
C LYS A 358 -38.95 -3.76 -9.12
N LYS A 359 -38.60 -4.90 -9.68
CA LYS A 359 -39.51 -5.72 -10.49
C LYS A 359 -40.36 -6.63 -9.64
#